data_AF-A0A0E0RK85-F1
#
_entry.id   AF-A0A0E0RK85-F1
#
_cell.length_a   1.000
_cell.length_b   1.000
_cell.length_c   1.000
_cell.angle_alpha   90.00
_cell.angle_beta   90.00
_cell.angle_gamma   90.00
#
_symmetry.space_group_name_H-M   'P 1'
#
loop_
_entity.id
_entity.type
_entity.pdbx_description
1 polymer ?
#
loop_
_entity_poly.entity_id
_entity_poly.type
_entity_poly.pdbx_seq_one_letter_code
_entity_poly.pdbx_strand_id
1 'polypeptide(L)'
;MKVGRGSRGGGGRDGGGVVEEERSGGVEAAPPVKRRRVAVAPSAGAGGSRRVQAEASPLQRLFRACRAVFRGTGTVPAPGEVDLLCSMLDKMKPEDVGLRADQEFFTARDDDEGIPLIKNTTLYECDNFTMIIFFLPRNAIIPLHDHPGMTVFSKLLIGSLHIRSYDWVDPEPALSCSSSSGDQLRLAKRVVNGVFTAPCDTSVLYPTTGGNMHRFRAIAPCAILDILGPPYSTEDGRDCTYYRAIPYSRHSVKNGAADQLTGVDEEGHRLSWLTETIPRMLRMRQIRYGGPPISDDE
;
A
#
# COMPACT_ATOMS: atom_id res chain seq x y z
N MET A 1 -6.88 -19.03 20.76
CA MET A 1 -7.18 -20.40 21.24
C MET A 1 -8.53 -20.85 20.71
N LYS A 2 -8.58 -21.82 19.79
CA LYS A 2 -9.71 -22.76 19.67
C LYS A 2 -9.27 -24.00 18.86
N VAL A 3 -9.31 -25.15 19.50
CA VAL A 3 -9.28 -26.49 18.86
C VAL A 3 -10.57 -26.69 18.03
N GLY A 4 -10.66 -27.52 16.99
CA GLY A 4 -9.74 -28.54 16.45
C GLY A 4 -10.47 -29.88 16.29
N ARG A 5 -10.42 -30.53 15.11
CA ARG A 5 -10.78 -31.95 14.91
C ARG A 5 -10.35 -32.49 13.52
N GLY A 6 -9.66 -33.63 13.52
CA GLY A 6 -9.63 -34.58 12.38
C GLY A 6 -10.82 -35.56 12.46
N SER A 7 -10.83 -36.73 11.80
CA SER A 7 -9.76 -37.48 11.11
C SER A 7 -10.34 -38.68 10.34
N ARG A 8 -9.56 -39.29 9.41
CA ARG A 8 -9.69 -40.67 8.83
C ARG A 8 -10.93 -40.99 7.96
N GLY A 9 -10.88 -41.96 7.04
CA GLY A 9 -9.76 -42.78 6.54
C GLY A 9 -10.19 -44.13 5.90
N GLY A 10 -9.33 -44.74 5.08
CA GLY A 10 -9.50 -46.07 4.44
C GLY A 10 -10.19 -46.02 3.06
N GLY A 11 -9.93 -46.92 2.10
CA GLY A 11 -8.97 -48.04 2.03
C GLY A 11 -9.39 -49.04 0.93
N GLY A 12 -8.46 -49.71 0.24
CA GLY A 12 -8.78 -50.76 -0.74
C GLY A 12 -7.63 -51.11 -1.70
N ARG A 13 -7.41 -52.41 -1.98
CA ARG A 13 -6.42 -52.96 -2.91
C ARG A 13 -7.10 -53.84 -3.98
N ASP A 14 -6.40 -54.02 -5.11
CA ASP A 14 -6.12 -55.27 -5.85
C ASP A 14 -6.07 -54.96 -7.36
N GLY A 15 -4.96 -55.23 -8.04
CA GLY A 15 -4.71 -56.46 -8.82
C GLY A 15 -4.63 -56.05 -10.31
N GLY A 16 -3.80 -56.58 -11.21
CA GLY A 16 -2.98 -57.79 -11.23
C GLY A 16 -3.15 -58.42 -12.63
N GLY A 17 -2.14 -58.34 -13.51
CA GLY A 17 -2.24 -58.86 -14.89
C GLY A 17 -1.04 -58.46 -15.76
N VAL A 18 -0.52 -59.41 -16.55
CA VAL A 18 0.77 -59.36 -17.27
C VAL A 18 0.57 -59.86 -18.70
N VAL A 19 1.24 -59.28 -19.71
CA VAL A 19 1.91 -59.98 -20.84
C VAL A 19 2.75 -58.99 -21.69
N GLU A 20 3.85 -59.51 -22.25
CA GLU A 20 4.85 -58.83 -23.11
C GLU A 20 4.75 -59.26 -24.60
N GLU A 21 5.73 -58.79 -25.41
CA GLU A 21 6.08 -59.17 -26.81
C GLU A 21 5.17 -58.64 -27.95
N GLU A 22 5.65 -58.27 -29.16
CA GLU A 22 7.02 -58.01 -29.65
C GLU A 22 7.04 -56.96 -30.82
N ARG A 23 8.11 -56.94 -31.65
CA ARG A 23 8.42 -56.03 -32.76
C ARG A 23 8.64 -56.77 -34.11
N SER A 24 8.89 -55.98 -35.15
CA SER A 24 9.41 -56.31 -36.51
C SER A 24 8.36 -56.80 -37.53
N GLY A 25 8.52 -56.59 -38.85
CA GLY A 25 9.58 -55.91 -39.64
C GLY A 25 9.16 -55.75 -41.12
N GLY A 26 9.99 -55.15 -41.99
CA GLY A 26 9.70 -54.80 -43.42
C GLY A 26 9.21 -55.94 -44.36
N VAL A 27 8.95 -55.73 -45.66
CA VAL A 27 9.75 -55.02 -46.69
C VAL A 27 8.88 -54.52 -47.89
N GLU A 28 9.47 -53.65 -48.69
CA GLU A 28 9.02 -52.85 -49.87
C GLU A 28 8.73 -53.59 -51.20
N ALA A 29 7.81 -53.04 -52.02
CA ALA A 29 7.82 -53.11 -53.50
C ALA A 29 6.86 -52.08 -54.16
N ALA A 30 7.21 -51.53 -55.34
CA ALA A 30 6.45 -50.55 -56.15
C ALA A 30 6.82 -50.67 -57.65
N PRO A 31 6.32 -49.86 -58.62
CA PRO A 31 5.13 -48.97 -58.71
C PRO A 31 4.19 -49.45 -59.88
N PRO A 32 3.27 -48.67 -60.56
CA PRO A 32 3.61 -47.52 -61.42
C PRO A 32 2.51 -46.43 -61.72
N VAL A 33 2.94 -45.39 -62.48
CA VAL A 33 2.20 -44.40 -63.30
C VAL A 33 1.37 -43.26 -62.63
N LYS A 34 1.67 -42.05 -63.12
CA LYS A 34 1.10 -40.73 -62.77
C LYS A 34 -0.34 -40.54 -63.27
N ARG A 35 -1.23 -39.97 -62.43
CA ARG A 35 -2.35 -39.10 -62.87
C ARG A 35 -2.52 -37.90 -61.95
N ARG A 36 -2.40 -36.69 -62.51
CA ARG A 36 -2.58 -35.40 -61.84
C ARG A 36 -4.08 -35.10 -61.70
N ARG A 37 -4.59 -34.97 -60.48
CA ARG A 37 -5.89 -34.35 -60.19
C ARG A 37 -5.69 -33.24 -59.17
N VAL A 38 -6.22 -32.07 -59.48
CA VAL A 38 -6.19 -30.90 -58.59
C VAL A 38 -7.20 -31.13 -57.47
N ALA A 39 -6.72 -31.18 -56.23
CA ALA A 39 -7.59 -31.24 -55.05
C ALA A 39 -7.96 -29.82 -54.60
N VAL A 40 -9.24 -29.62 -54.33
CA VAL A 40 -9.81 -28.34 -53.87
C VAL A 40 -9.30 -28.02 -52.47
N ALA A 41 -8.91 -26.76 -52.22
CA ALA A 41 -8.50 -26.31 -50.90
C ALA A 41 -9.70 -26.37 -49.92
N PRO A 42 -9.56 -26.96 -48.73
CA PRO A 42 -10.60 -26.89 -47.71
C PRO A 42 -10.72 -25.45 -47.20
N SER A 43 -11.97 -25.01 -47.00
CA SER A 43 -12.31 -23.68 -46.53
C SER A 43 -11.84 -23.43 -45.09
N ALA A 44 -11.74 -22.15 -44.73
CA ALA A 44 -11.25 -21.67 -43.46
C ALA A 44 -11.92 -22.35 -42.24
N GLY A 45 -11.17 -23.20 -41.57
CA GLY A 45 -11.39 -23.44 -40.15
C GLY A 45 -10.96 -22.19 -39.39
N ALA A 46 -11.91 -21.30 -39.09
CA ALA A 46 -11.70 -20.20 -38.15
C ALA A 46 -11.54 -20.79 -36.74
N GLY A 47 -10.36 -21.36 -36.49
CA GLY A 47 -9.88 -21.74 -35.17
C GLY A 47 -9.66 -20.49 -34.35
N GLY A 48 -10.77 -19.86 -33.94
CA GLY A 48 -10.77 -18.78 -32.98
C GLY A 48 -10.18 -19.33 -31.70
N SER A 49 -8.88 -19.11 -31.52
CA SER A 49 -8.23 -19.27 -30.24
C SER A 49 -9.00 -18.38 -29.28
N ARG A 50 -9.86 -19.01 -28.46
CA ARG A 50 -10.33 -18.39 -27.23
C ARG A 50 -9.06 -18.13 -26.43
N ARG A 51 -8.50 -16.94 -26.61
CA ARG A 51 -7.66 -16.30 -25.60
C ARG A 51 -8.50 -16.37 -24.34
N VAL A 52 -8.17 -17.34 -23.49
CA VAL A 52 -8.51 -17.28 -22.07
C VAL A 52 -7.88 -15.95 -21.66
N GLN A 53 -8.73 -14.94 -21.43
CA GLN A 53 -8.25 -13.68 -20.91
C GLN A 53 -7.59 -14.03 -19.58
N ALA A 54 -6.27 -13.86 -19.50
CA ALA A 54 -5.56 -14.12 -18.27
C ALA A 54 -6.16 -13.21 -17.20
N GLU A 55 -6.66 -13.81 -16.12
CA GLU A 55 -7.23 -13.08 -15.00
C GLU A 55 -6.27 -11.97 -14.59
N ALA A 56 -6.75 -10.72 -14.62
CA ALA A 56 -5.92 -9.56 -14.34
C ALA A 56 -5.27 -9.71 -12.95
N SER A 57 -3.98 -9.37 -12.82
CA SER A 57 -3.25 -9.53 -11.55
C SER A 57 -3.95 -8.78 -10.41
N PRO A 58 -3.76 -9.18 -9.13
CA PRO A 58 -4.36 -8.47 -8.00
C PRO A 58 -4.04 -6.97 -8.01
N LEU A 59 -2.79 -6.61 -8.36
CA LEU A 59 -2.37 -5.23 -8.57
C LEU A 59 -3.11 -4.54 -9.72
N GLN A 60 -3.24 -5.17 -10.89
CA GLN A 60 -3.96 -4.60 -12.04
C GLN A 60 -5.45 -4.38 -11.73
N ARG A 61 -6.08 -5.26 -10.93
CA ARG A 61 -7.46 -5.07 -10.48
C ARG A 61 -7.59 -3.91 -9.49
N LEU A 62 -6.67 -3.80 -8.52
CA LEU A 62 -6.62 -2.69 -7.58
C LEU A 62 -6.44 -1.35 -8.31
N PHE A 63 -5.51 -1.29 -9.26
CA PHE A 63 -5.28 -0.13 -10.12
C PHE A 63 -6.56 0.33 -10.85
N ARG A 64 -7.28 -0.59 -11.50
CA ARG A 64 -8.56 -0.29 -12.17
C ARG A 64 -9.63 0.22 -11.20
N ALA A 65 -9.67 -0.32 -9.98
CA ALA A 65 -10.56 0.20 -8.94
C ALA A 65 -10.15 1.63 -8.52
N CYS A 66 -8.86 1.91 -8.35
CA CYS A 66 -8.36 3.25 -8.03
C CYS A 66 -8.74 4.27 -9.12
N ARG A 67 -8.58 3.93 -10.42
CA ARG A 67 -9.03 4.77 -11.55
C ARG A 67 -10.53 5.10 -11.52
N ALA A 68 -11.37 4.21 -11.01
CA ALA A 68 -12.83 4.44 -10.92
C ALA A 68 -13.25 5.25 -9.67
N VAL A 69 -12.46 5.18 -8.60
CA VAL A 69 -12.76 5.77 -7.29
C VAL A 69 -12.17 7.17 -7.12
N PHE A 70 -10.92 7.39 -7.55
CA PHE A 70 -10.26 8.69 -7.42
C PHE A 70 -10.61 9.62 -8.58
N ARG A 71 -11.24 10.75 -8.25
CA ARG A 71 -11.82 11.70 -9.23
C ARG A 71 -11.15 13.08 -9.18
N GLY A 72 -9.94 13.14 -8.62
CA GLY A 72 -9.14 14.35 -8.53
C GLY A 72 -9.47 15.24 -7.33
N THR A 73 -8.92 16.45 -7.36
CA THR A 73 -8.92 17.42 -6.27
C THR A 73 -10.32 17.77 -5.76
N GLY A 74 -10.46 17.85 -4.43
CA GLY A 74 -11.73 18.20 -3.78
C GLY A 74 -12.75 17.06 -3.71
N THR A 75 -12.41 15.86 -4.19
CA THR A 75 -13.26 14.67 -4.08
C THR A 75 -12.78 13.74 -2.95
N VAL A 76 -13.73 13.16 -2.23
CA VAL A 76 -13.49 12.09 -1.25
C VAL A 76 -14.26 10.85 -1.75
N PRO A 77 -13.63 9.66 -1.82
CA PRO A 77 -14.31 8.41 -2.15
C PRO A 77 -15.58 8.18 -1.33
N ALA A 78 -16.64 7.68 -1.96
CA ALA A 78 -17.86 7.33 -1.23
C ALA A 78 -17.61 6.13 -0.29
N PRO A 79 -18.36 5.96 0.81
CA PRO A 79 -18.09 4.90 1.79
C PRO A 79 -17.96 3.48 1.20
N GLY A 80 -18.86 3.09 0.28
CA GLY A 80 -18.77 1.79 -0.39
C GLY A 80 -17.56 1.64 -1.35
N GLU A 81 -16.97 2.75 -1.79
CA GLU A 81 -15.73 2.78 -2.58
C GLU A 81 -14.50 2.62 -1.68
N VAL A 82 -14.53 3.24 -0.49
CA VAL A 82 -13.55 3.02 0.57
C VAL A 82 -13.55 1.55 0.99
N ASP A 83 -14.74 0.98 1.27
CA ASP A 83 -14.90 -0.42 1.64
C ASP A 83 -14.39 -1.36 0.54
N LEU A 84 -14.67 -1.04 -0.73
CA LEU A 84 -14.15 -1.79 -1.88
C LEU A 84 -12.62 -1.80 -1.88
N LEU A 85 -11.97 -0.63 -1.85
CA LEU A 85 -10.51 -0.51 -1.90
C LEU A 85 -9.84 -1.16 -0.68
N CYS A 86 -10.38 -0.98 0.53
CA CYS A 86 -9.92 -1.68 1.73
C CYS A 86 -10.00 -3.20 1.54
N SER A 87 -11.14 -3.72 1.09
CA SER A 87 -11.33 -5.17 0.89
C SER A 87 -10.40 -5.77 -0.17
N MET A 88 -9.84 -4.95 -1.06
CA MET A 88 -8.85 -5.36 -2.08
C MET A 88 -7.43 -5.30 -1.50
N LEU A 89 -7.07 -4.19 -0.85
CA LEU A 89 -5.80 -4.01 -0.15
C LEU A 89 -5.62 -5.03 0.98
N ASP A 90 -6.69 -5.41 1.67
CA ASP A 90 -6.67 -6.39 2.76
C ASP A 90 -6.25 -7.79 2.32
N LYS A 91 -6.51 -8.12 1.06
CA LYS A 91 -6.15 -9.39 0.43
C LYS A 91 -4.79 -9.35 -0.27
N MET A 92 -4.17 -8.17 -0.40
CA MET A 92 -2.85 -8.06 -1.04
C MET A 92 -1.75 -8.67 -0.20
N LYS A 93 -0.83 -9.32 -0.90
CA LYS A 93 0.39 -9.90 -0.35
C LYS A 93 1.62 -9.18 -0.91
N PRO A 94 2.80 -9.32 -0.29
CA PRO A 94 4.05 -8.78 -0.83
C PRO A 94 4.32 -9.20 -2.28
N GLU A 95 3.99 -10.45 -2.64
CA GLU A 95 4.28 -10.98 -3.97
C GLU A 95 3.43 -10.35 -5.07
N ASP A 96 2.23 -9.84 -4.74
CA ASP A 96 1.31 -9.20 -5.70
C ASP A 96 1.87 -7.87 -6.26
N VAL A 97 2.80 -7.24 -5.52
CA VAL A 97 3.57 -6.06 -5.91
C VAL A 97 5.05 -6.38 -6.16
N GLY A 98 5.39 -7.66 -6.38
CA GLY A 98 6.74 -8.10 -6.71
C GLY A 98 7.77 -7.99 -5.57
N LEU A 99 7.30 -7.87 -4.33
CA LEU A 99 8.16 -7.88 -3.16
C LEU A 99 8.46 -9.30 -2.70
N ARG A 100 9.67 -9.51 -2.20
CA ARG A 100 10.13 -10.78 -1.64
C ARG A 100 10.78 -10.56 -0.29
N ALA A 101 10.69 -11.56 0.58
CA ALA A 101 11.26 -11.49 1.93
C ALA A 101 12.80 -11.37 1.97
N ASP A 102 13.48 -11.69 0.86
CA ASP A 102 14.94 -11.70 0.69
C ASP A 102 15.52 -10.41 0.06
N GLN A 103 14.68 -9.41 -0.25
CA GLN A 103 15.12 -8.21 -0.98
C GLN A 103 16.01 -7.24 -0.18
N GLU A 104 17.08 -6.77 -0.84
CA GLU A 104 18.06 -5.80 -0.32
C GLU A 104 17.52 -4.37 -0.13
N PHE A 105 16.21 -4.16 -0.18
CA PHE A 105 15.63 -2.85 0.14
C PHE A 105 15.90 -2.46 1.61
N PHE A 106 15.96 -3.44 2.50
CA PHE A 106 16.15 -3.27 3.94
C PHE A 106 17.61 -3.19 4.39
N THR A 107 18.59 -3.43 3.50
CA THR A 107 20.00 -3.28 3.85
C THR A 107 20.35 -1.79 3.93
N ALA A 108 20.83 -1.39 5.11
CA ALA A 108 21.37 -0.06 5.36
C ALA A 108 22.85 -0.06 4.97
N ARG A 109 23.12 0.13 3.69
CA ARG A 109 24.43 0.39 3.09
C ARG A 109 24.26 1.40 1.94
N ASP A 110 25.10 2.42 1.77
CA ASP A 110 26.36 2.72 2.46
C ASP A 110 26.34 4.10 3.17
N ASP A 111 27.48 4.49 3.74
CA ASP A 111 27.92 5.86 4.06
C ASP A 111 26.87 6.98 4.28
N ASP A 112 26.49 7.19 5.55
CA ASP A 112 26.79 8.43 6.30
C ASP A 112 25.98 8.50 7.60
N GLU A 113 26.62 8.96 8.68
CA GLU A 113 26.06 9.43 9.97
C GLU A 113 25.08 8.50 10.73
N GLY A 114 24.81 7.28 10.27
CA GLY A 114 23.93 6.32 10.95
C GLY A 114 22.42 6.61 10.79
N ILE A 115 22.04 7.55 9.92
CA ILE A 115 20.64 7.85 9.60
C ILE A 115 20.09 6.81 8.61
N PRO A 116 19.03 6.04 8.92
CA PRO A 116 18.48 5.06 7.98
C PRO A 116 17.96 5.70 6.68
N LEU A 117 18.40 5.19 5.52
CA LEU A 117 17.88 5.59 4.21
C LEU A 117 16.58 4.86 3.92
N ILE A 118 15.49 5.61 3.73
CA ILE A 118 14.22 5.08 3.21
C ILE A 118 14.33 4.98 1.69
N LYS A 119 13.90 3.87 1.11
CA LYS A 119 13.75 3.73 -0.35
C LYS A 119 12.26 3.84 -0.68
N ASN A 120 11.89 4.41 -1.82
CA ASN A 120 10.49 4.39 -2.29
C ASN A 120 10.41 4.02 -3.77
N THR A 121 9.26 3.54 -4.23
CA THR A 121 9.04 3.22 -5.64
C THR A 121 7.60 3.48 -6.05
N THR A 122 7.43 4.23 -7.13
CA THR A 122 6.12 4.56 -7.70
C THR A 122 5.67 3.42 -8.61
N LEU A 123 4.46 2.92 -8.38
CA LEU A 123 3.84 1.86 -9.19
C LEU A 123 3.02 2.49 -10.33
N TYR A 124 2.31 3.57 -10.01
CA TYR A 124 1.52 4.38 -10.94
C TYR A 124 1.34 5.79 -10.38
N GLU A 125 1.19 6.79 -11.24
CA GLU A 125 1.00 8.19 -10.89
C GLU A 125 0.23 8.92 -12.00
N CYS A 126 -0.84 9.63 -11.62
CA CYS A 126 -1.56 10.58 -12.46
C CYS A 126 -2.21 11.67 -11.58
N ASP A 127 -2.76 12.71 -12.19
CA ASP A 127 -3.38 13.86 -11.50
C ASP A 127 -4.43 13.48 -10.44
N ASN A 128 -5.08 12.31 -10.60
CA ASN A 128 -6.11 11.83 -9.69
C ASN A 128 -5.59 11.00 -8.52
N PHE A 129 -4.50 10.24 -8.67
CA PHE A 129 -3.92 9.43 -7.60
C PHE A 129 -2.49 8.92 -7.90
N THR A 130 -1.76 8.62 -6.83
CA THR A 130 -0.45 7.95 -6.87
C THR A 130 -0.50 6.64 -6.08
N MET A 131 0.07 5.57 -6.63
CA MET A 131 0.36 4.32 -5.93
C MET A 131 1.86 4.23 -5.67
N ILE A 132 2.28 4.19 -4.40
CA ILE A 132 3.70 4.22 -4.01
C ILE A 132 3.99 3.20 -2.92
N ILE A 133 5.15 2.55 -2.97
CA ILE A 133 5.64 1.69 -1.89
C ILE A 133 6.83 2.34 -1.20
N PHE A 134 6.77 2.46 0.12
CA PHE A 134 7.88 2.87 0.99
C PHE A 134 8.55 1.67 1.64
N PHE A 135 9.88 1.61 1.56
CA PHE A 135 10.74 0.64 2.21
C PHE A 135 11.51 1.30 3.34
N LEU A 136 11.15 0.97 4.57
CA LEU A 136 11.75 1.51 5.78
C LEU A 136 12.67 0.46 6.41
N PRO A 137 14.00 0.65 6.46
CA PRO A 137 14.87 -0.15 7.32
C PRO A 137 14.46 -0.02 8.80
N ARG A 138 14.90 -0.95 9.65
CA ARG A 138 14.68 -0.87 11.11
C ARG A 138 15.13 0.49 11.64
N ASN A 139 14.35 1.07 12.55
CA ASN A 139 14.52 2.41 13.12
C ASN A 139 14.34 3.61 12.16
N ALA A 140 14.09 3.40 10.86
CA ALA A 140 13.74 4.49 9.97
C ALA A 140 12.43 5.17 10.39
N ILE A 141 12.34 6.47 10.14
CA ILE A 141 11.23 7.33 10.54
C ILE A 141 10.81 8.16 9.33
N ILE A 142 9.54 8.06 8.93
CA ILE A 142 8.89 9.16 8.20
C ILE A 142 8.35 10.08 9.29
N PRO A 143 8.82 11.35 9.40
CA PRO A 143 8.41 12.25 10.47
C PRO A 143 6.92 12.56 10.44
N LEU A 144 6.43 13.28 11.45
CA LEU A 144 5.02 13.68 11.46
C LEU A 144 4.78 14.66 10.29
N HIS A 145 3.84 14.34 9.41
CA HIS A 145 3.49 15.13 8.24
C HIS A 145 1.99 15.03 7.94
N ASP A 146 1.44 15.98 7.20
CA ASP A 146 0.02 16.05 6.80
C ASP A 146 -0.24 15.55 5.38
N HIS A 147 -1.53 15.48 5.04
CA HIS A 147 -2.06 15.05 3.75
C HIS A 147 -3.17 16.02 3.29
N PRO A 148 -2.82 17.27 2.91
CA PRO A 148 -3.80 18.35 2.70
C PRO A 148 -4.75 18.05 1.54
N GLY A 149 -6.04 17.94 1.84
CA GLY A 149 -7.09 17.69 0.83
C GLY A 149 -7.10 16.26 0.27
N MET A 150 -6.32 15.33 0.81
CA MET A 150 -6.18 13.97 0.28
C MET A 150 -6.92 12.92 1.11
N THR A 151 -7.37 11.85 0.44
CA THR A 151 -7.70 10.57 1.07
C THR A 151 -6.57 9.60 0.79
N VAL A 152 -6.05 8.94 1.83
CA VAL A 152 -4.91 8.00 1.69
C VAL A 152 -5.25 6.65 2.28
N PHE A 153 -5.07 5.60 1.48
CA PHE A 153 -5.15 4.21 1.89
C PHE A 153 -3.74 3.68 2.12
N SER A 154 -3.46 3.13 3.29
CA SER A 154 -2.13 2.65 3.68
C SER A 154 -2.19 1.18 4.13
N LYS A 155 -1.37 0.34 3.50
CA LYS A 155 -1.29 -1.10 3.73
C LYS A 155 0.13 -1.53 4.10
N LEU A 156 0.32 -1.98 5.34
CA LEU A 156 1.57 -2.61 5.78
C LEU A 156 1.67 -4.03 5.21
N LEU A 157 2.48 -4.21 4.16
CA LEU A 157 2.69 -5.48 3.48
C LEU A 157 3.71 -6.37 4.20
N ILE A 158 4.77 -5.76 4.74
CA ILE A 158 5.87 -6.44 5.43
C ILE A 158 6.19 -5.67 6.72
N GLY A 159 6.51 -6.39 7.79
CA GLY A 159 7.21 -5.83 8.95
C GLY A 159 6.32 -5.41 10.12
N SER A 160 6.84 -4.48 10.92
CA SER A 160 6.17 -3.95 12.12
C SER A 160 6.46 -2.45 12.28
N LEU A 161 5.40 -1.65 12.36
CA LEU A 161 5.44 -0.20 12.30
C LEU A 161 4.75 0.41 13.52
N HIS A 162 5.43 1.33 14.21
CA HIS A 162 4.76 2.19 15.18
C HIS A 162 4.16 3.40 14.46
N ILE A 163 2.83 3.48 14.43
CA ILE A 163 2.08 4.60 13.86
C ILE A 163 1.67 5.53 15.01
N ARG A 164 1.83 6.85 14.78
CA ARG A 164 1.17 7.87 15.58
C ARG A 164 0.49 8.87 14.64
N SER A 165 -0.80 9.13 14.83
CA SER A 165 -1.55 10.06 13.99
C SER A 165 -2.44 10.99 14.79
N TYR A 166 -2.81 12.10 14.16
CA TYR A 166 -3.54 13.21 14.74
C TYR A 166 -4.48 13.82 13.71
N ASP A 167 -5.62 14.33 14.17
CA ASP A 167 -6.49 15.24 13.42
C ASP A 167 -6.50 16.60 14.12
N TRP A 168 -6.80 17.67 13.38
CA TRP A 168 -6.93 19.00 13.97
C TRP A 168 -8.16 19.05 14.90
N VAL A 169 -8.08 19.87 15.95
CA VAL A 169 -9.27 20.21 16.74
C VAL A 169 -10.04 21.29 15.97
N ASP A 170 -11.29 21.01 15.64
CA ASP A 170 -12.19 21.86 14.86
C ASP A 170 -13.56 21.95 15.59
N PRO A 171 -14.12 23.14 15.87
CA PRO A 171 -13.56 24.47 15.61
C PRO A 171 -12.24 24.71 16.35
N GLU A 172 -11.32 25.44 15.71
CA GLU A 172 -10.03 25.78 16.30
C GLU A 172 -10.24 26.63 17.57
N PRO A 173 -9.78 26.18 18.75
CA PRO A 173 -10.01 26.92 19.98
C PRO A 173 -9.19 28.21 20.00
N ALA A 174 -9.75 29.28 20.58
CA ALA A 174 -9.12 30.61 20.72
C ALA A 174 -7.78 30.64 21.49
N LEU A 175 -7.30 29.47 21.95
CA LEU A 175 -5.97 29.26 22.53
C LEU A 175 -4.89 28.96 21.46
N SER A 176 -5.22 28.85 20.17
CA SER A 176 -4.20 28.75 19.14
C SER A 176 -3.38 30.04 19.10
N CYS A 177 -2.12 29.87 19.46
CA CYS A 177 -1.24 30.98 19.79
C CYS A 177 -0.35 31.25 18.58
N SER A 178 -0.79 32.19 17.76
CA SER A 178 0.08 32.93 16.84
C SER A 178 1.07 33.77 17.66
N SER A 179 2.11 33.11 18.17
CA SER A 179 3.24 33.81 18.74
C SER A 179 3.84 34.71 17.66
N SER A 180 4.20 35.95 17.98
CA SER A 180 4.85 36.89 17.06
C SER A 180 6.28 36.46 16.66
N SER A 181 6.64 35.22 16.96
CA SER A 181 7.95 34.59 16.85
C SER A 181 7.93 33.31 16.01
N GLY A 182 7.18 33.29 14.91
CA GLY A 182 7.30 32.31 13.80
C GLY A 182 6.83 30.87 14.05
N ASP A 183 6.90 30.35 15.26
CA ASP A 183 6.35 29.04 15.63
C ASP A 183 4.82 29.17 15.84
N GLN A 184 4.04 28.90 14.79
CA GLN A 184 2.57 28.80 14.87
C GLN A 184 2.18 27.45 15.49
N LEU A 185 1.52 27.50 16.65
CA LEU A 185 1.07 26.31 17.39
C LEU A 185 -0.42 26.07 17.17
N ARG A 186 -0.75 24.93 16.55
CA ARG A 186 -2.14 24.50 16.31
C ARG A 186 -2.48 23.25 17.12
N LEU A 187 -3.69 23.18 17.67
CA LEU A 187 -4.13 22.09 18.54
C LEU A 187 -4.62 20.89 17.73
N ALA A 188 -4.17 19.70 18.09
CA ALA A 188 -4.55 18.45 17.44
C ALA A 188 -4.94 17.36 18.47
N LYS A 189 -5.94 16.54 18.13
CA LYS A 189 -6.35 15.37 18.91
C LYS A 189 -5.68 14.11 18.35
N ARG A 190 -5.20 13.22 19.24
CA ARG A 190 -4.45 12.03 18.82
C ARG A 190 -5.39 10.87 18.52
N VAL A 191 -5.36 10.38 17.28
CA VAL A 191 -6.21 9.31 16.75
C VAL A 191 -5.55 7.95 16.99
N VAL A 192 -4.36 7.72 16.43
CA VAL A 192 -3.61 6.47 16.59
C VAL A 192 -2.34 6.67 17.41
N ASN A 193 -2.00 5.71 18.27
CA ASN A 193 -0.67 5.53 18.83
C ASN A 193 -0.45 4.07 19.20
N GLY A 194 0.06 3.27 18.27
CA GLY A 194 0.18 1.82 18.42
C GLY A 194 1.22 1.20 17.50
N VAL A 195 1.52 -0.08 17.72
CA VAL A 195 2.37 -0.90 16.84
C VAL A 195 1.47 -1.83 16.03
N PHE A 196 1.64 -1.78 14.71
CA PHE A 196 0.97 -2.62 13.73
C PHE A 196 1.99 -3.59 13.13
N THR A 197 1.60 -4.83 12.88
CA THR A 197 2.49 -5.88 12.35
C THR A 197 1.77 -6.61 11.23
N ALA A 198 2.44 -6.80 10.09
CA ALA A 198 1.87 -7.54 8.97
C ALA A 198 1.68 -9.03 9.33
N PRO A 199 0.57 -9.68 8.91
CA PRO A 199 -0.58 -9.09 8.23
C PRO A 199 -1.47 -8.30 9.21
N CYS A 200 -1.86 -7.08 8.81
CA CYS A 200 -2.89 -6.28 9.45
C CYS A 200 -3.80 -5.65 8.41
N ASP A 201 -4.95 -5.15 8.82
CA ASP A 201 -5.91 -4.48 7.94
C ASP A 201 -5.37 -3.13 7.42
N THR A 202 -6.00 -2.63 6.36
CA THR A 202 -5.71 -1.34 5.72
C THR A 202 -6.18 -0.19 6.60
N SER A 203 -5.35 0.84 6.79
CA SER A 203 -5.77 2.09 7.43
C SER A 203 -6.11 3.14 6.37
N VAL A 204 -7.15 3.94 6.62
CA VAL A 204 -7.56 5.05 5.77
C VAL A 204 -7.54 6.35 6.57
N LEU A 205 -7.00 7.41 5.98
CA LEU A 205 -7.16 8.79 6.43
C LEU A 205 -7.88 9.62 5.37
N TYR A 206 -8.54 10.67 5.83
CA TYR A 206 -9.33 11.62 5.04
C TYR A 206 -8.74 13.04 5.21
N PRO A 207 -9.23 14.06 4.47
CA PRO A 207 -8.70 15.42 4.57
C PRO A 207 -8.74 16.06 5.96
N THR A 208 -9.66 15.63 6.83
CA THR A 208 -9.87 16.19 8.19
C THR A 208 -10.03 15.15 9.30
N THR A 209 -10.08 13.86 8.97
CA THR A 209 -10.35 12.78 9.93
C THR A 209 -9.55 11.50 9.65
N GLY A 210 -9.42 10.63 10.64
CA GLY A 210 -8.70 9.35 10.52
C GLY A 210 -7.21 9.45 10.85
N GLY A 211 -6.75 10.63 11.26
CA GLY A 211 -5.37 10.92 11.57
C GLY A 211 -4.60 11.44 10.36
N ASN A 212 -5.11 12.52 9.73
CA ASN A 212 -4.53 13.15 8.55
C ASN A 212 -3.04 13.47 8.74
N MET A 213 -2.64 13.92 9.93
CA MET A 213 -1.24 14.12 10.27
C MET A 213 -0.68 12.86 10.93
N HIS A 214 0.23 12.14 10.25
CA HIS A 214 0.76 10.88 10.76
C HIS A 214 2.29 10.76 10.73
N ARG A 215 2.82 9.87 11.59
CA ARG A 215 4.25 9.58 11.73
C ARG A 215 4.46 8.07 11.79
N PHE A 216 5.38 7.60 10.97
CA PHE A 216 5.78 6.20 10.92
C PHE A 216 7.16 5.99 11.58
N ARG A 217 7.31 4.91 12.35
CA ARG A 217 8.62 4.43 12.84
C ARG A 217 8.72 2.92 12.67
N ALA A 218 9.67 2.46 11.87
CA ALA A 218 9.95 1.04 11.66
C ALA A 218 10.52 0.38 12.93
N ILE A 219 9.79 -0.60 13.47
CA ILE A 219 10.21 -1.45 14.59
C ILE A 219 10.98 -2.67 14.07
N ALA A 220 10.52 -3.23 12.96
CA ALA A 220 11.24 -4.13 12.06
C ALA A 220 11.36 -3.47 10.68
N PRO A 221 12.15 -3.99 9.73
CA PRO A 221 12.10 -3.50 8.35
C PRO A 221 10.69 -3.64 7.76
N CYS A 222 10.17 -2.60 7.12
CA CYS A 222 8.78 -2.51 6.67
C CYS A 222 8.65 -2.17 5.19
N ALA A 223 7.66 -2.78 4.53
CA ALA A 223 7.15 -2.30 3.24
C ALA A 223 5.69 -1.85 3.42
N ILE A 224 5.41 -0.62 3.01
CA ILE A 224 4.09 0.02 3.12
C ILE A 224 3.65 0.41 1.72
N LEU A 225 2.49 -0.05 1.27
CA LEU A 225 1.83 0.43 0.04
C LEU A 225 0.85 1.53 0.43
N ASP A 226 1.10 2.75 -0.06
CA ASP A 226 0.22 3.89 0.08
C ASP A 226 -0.43 4.23 -1.28
N ILE A 227 -1.72 4.57 -1.24
CA ILE A 227 -2.46 5.10 -2.38
C ILE A 227 -3.05 6.45 -1.98
N LEU A 228 -2.55 7.52 -2.59
CA LEU A 228 -2.91 8.91 -2.27
C LEU A 228 -3.79 9.46 -3.38
N GLY A 229 -4.93 10.06 -3.04
CA GLY A 229 -5.82 10.71 -4.01
C GLY A 229 -6.40 12.03 -3.49
N PRO A 230 -6.19 13.18 -4.17
CA PRO A 230 -5.19 13.39 -5.24
C PRO A 230 -3.74 13.18 -4.73
N PRO A 231 -2.71 13.31 -5.57
CA PRO A 231 -1.32 13.45 -5.12
C PRO A 231 -1.03 14.82 -4.47
N TYR A 232 0.11 14.92 -3.78
CA TYR A 232 0.72 16.20 -3.41
C TYR A 232 1.00 17.05 -4.66
N SER A 233 0.87 18.37 -4.56
CA SER A 233 1.13 19.32 -5.65
C SER A 233 1.40 20.71 -5.07
N THR A 234 2.61 21.22 -5.26
CA THR A 234 2.99 22.59 -4.88
C THR A 234 2.19 23.64 -5.65
N GLU A 235 1.88 23.38 -6.93
CA GLU A 235 1.12 24.30 -7.78
C GLU A 235 -0.32 24.51 -7.27
N ASP A 236 -0.91 23.47 -6.68
CA ASP A 236 -2.24 23.52 -6.08
C ASP A 236 -2.24 23.81 -4.57
N GLY A 237 -1.09 24.11 -3.97
CA GLY A 237 -0.96 24.32 -2.52
C GLY A 237 -1.18 23.07 -1.65
N ARG A 238 -1.04 21.87 -2.23
CA ARG A 238 -1.03 20.57 -1.54
C ARG A 238 0.41 20.11 -1.29
N ASP A 239 1.21 20.92 -0.59
CA ASP A 239 2.56 20.55 -0.18
C ASP A 239 2.56 19.64 1.06
N CYS A 240 3.59 18.80 1.20
CA CYS A 240 3.78 17.98 2.40
C CYS A 240 4.40 18.83 3.52
N THR A 241 3.61 19.17 4.53
CA THR A 241 4.05 19.95 5.69
C THR A 241 4.47 19.03 6.83
N TYR A 242 5.64 19.28 7.41
CA TYR A 242 6.19 18.47 8.50
C TYR A 242 6.01 19.16 9.85
N TYR A 243 5.70 18.38 10.89
CA TYR A 243 5.37 18.88 12.22
C TYR A 243 6.19 18.24 13.34
N ARG A 244 6.25 18.95 14.46
CA ARG A 244 6.75 18.47 15.75
C ARG A 244 5.62 18.51 16.78
N ALA A 245 5.24 17.34 17.30
CA ALA A 245 4.24 17.23 18.36
C ALA A 245 4.81 17.58 19.75
N ILE A 246 4.15 18.49 20.45
CA ILE A 246 4.45 18.96 21.80
C ILE A 246 3.29 18.52 22.73
N PRO A 247 3.56 17.84 23.86
CA PRO A 247 2.51 17.48 24.82
C PRO A 247 1.74 18.70 25.32
N TYR A 248 0.40 18.61 25.36
CA TYR A 248 -0.49 19.71 25.77
C TYR A 248 -0.06 20.40 27.08
N SER A 249 0.27 19.61 28.10
CA SER A 249 0.71 20.08 29.42
C SER A 249 2.00 20.90 29.41
N ARG A 250 2.89 20.70 28.43
CA ARG A 250 4.14 21.50 28.34
C ARG A 250 3.92 22.92 27.80
N HIS A 251 2.79 23.17 27.15
CA HIS A 251 2.45 24.50 26.64
C HIS A 251 1.51 25.26 27.59
N SER A 252 0.48 24.60 28.13
CA SER A 252 -0.51 25.25 29.01
C SER A 252 0.13 25.94 30.23
N VAL A 253 1.16 25.30 30.83
CA VAL A 253 1.91 25.84 31.98
C VAL A 253 2.63 27.17 31.67
N LYS A 254 2.97 27.47 30.41
CA LYS A 254 3.64 28.74 30.06
C LYS A 254 2.68 29.94 29.98
N ASN A 255 1.40 29.71 29.70
CA ASN A 255 0.44 30.77 29.41
C ASN A 255 -0.46 31.12 30.61
N GLY A 256 -0.18 30.59 31.81
CA GLY A 256 -0.91 30.94 33.04
C GLY A 256 -2.38 30.53 33.08
N ALA A 257 -2.85 29.72 32.12
CA ALA A 257 -4.21 29.20 32.07
C ALA A 257 -4.40 28.19 33.22
N ALA A 258 -4.94 28.69 34.34
CA ALA A 258 -5.15 27.93 35.58
C ALA A 258 -6.35 26.95 35.53
N ASP A 259 -6.85 26.62 34.34
CA ASP A 259 -7.85 25.58 34.17
C ASP A 259 -7.16 24.26 33.84
N GLN A 260 -7.36 23.26 34.72
CA GLN A 260 -6.81 21.92 34.55
C GLN A 260 -7.69 21.12 33.61
N LEU A 261 -7.88 21.63 32.38
CA LEU A 261 -8.43 20.84 31.30
C LEU A 261 -7.49 19.65 31.10
N THR A 262 -7.94 18.49 31.56
CA THR A 262 -7.25 17.21 31.38
C THR A 262 -6.87 17.11 29.92
N GLY A 263 -5.62 16.76 29.58
CA GLY A 263 -5.08 16.85 28.22
C GLY A 263 -5.67 15.83 27.24
N VAL A 264 -6.99 15.85 27.11
CA VAL A 264 -7.96 15.04 26.37
C VAL A 264 -9.11 15.97 25.96
N ASP A 265 -9.79 15.69 24.85
CA ASP A 265 -11.05 16.36 24.52
C ASP A 265 -12.26 15.69 25.22
N GLU A 266 -13.46 16.15 24.91
CA GLU A 266 -14.73 15.60 25.42
C GLU A 266 -14.94 14.11 25.08
N GLU A 267 -14.26 13.64 24.02
CA GLU A 267 -14.28 12.27 23.51
C GLU A 267 -13.18 11.39 24.16
N GLY A 268 -12.28 11.99 24.95
CA GLY A 268 -11.16 11.32 25.62
C GLY A 268 -9.86 11.24 24.81
N HIS A 269 -9.80 11.84 23.61
CA HIS A 269 -8.60 11.83 22.75
C HIS A 269 -7.51 12.74 23.28
N ARG A 270 -6.35 12.17 23.61
CA ARG A 270 -5.24 12.93 24.20
C ARG A 270 -4.69 14.01 23.25
N LEU A 271 -4.81 15.27 23.68
CA LEU A 271 -4.44 16.46 22.96
C LEU A 271 -2.91 16.66 22.83
N SER A 272 -2.48 17.37 21.79
CA SER A 272 -1.11 17.81 21.57
C SER A 272 -1.09 19.08 20.72
N TRP A 273 -0.08 19.93 20.92
CA TRP A 273 0.19 21.05 20.03
C TRP A 273 1.12 20.59 18.91
N LEU A 274 0.80 20.91 17.67
CA LEU A 274 1.70 20.73 16.53
C LEU A 274 2.25 22.09 16.11
N THR A 275 3.54 22.12 15.77
CA THR A 275 4.23 23.26 15.15
C THR A 275 4.98 22.74 13.95
N GLU A 276 5.07 23.54 12.89
CA GLU A 276 5.81 23.18 11.69
C GLU A 276 7.30 23.01 11.97
N THR A 277 7.99 22.22 11.13
CA THR A 277 9.40 21.92 11.30
C THR A 277 10.04 21.40 10.01
N ILE A 278 11.36 21.48 9.90
CA ILE A 278 12.11 20.94 8.75
C ILE A 278 12.67 19.55 9.14
N PRO A 279 12.39 18.48 8.38
CA PRO A 279 12.76 17.10 8.73
C PRO A 279 14.25 16.80 8.44
N ARG A 280 15.17 17.42 9.20
CA ARG A 280 16.64 17.34 8.97
C ARG A 280 17.25 15.93 8.92
N MET A 281 16.57 14.92 9.45
CA MET A 281 17.03 13.52 9.48
C MET A 281 16.28 12.60 8.50
N LEU A 282 15.43 13.15 7.62
CA LEU A 282 14.73 12.36 6.60
C LEU A 282 15.61 12.20 5.37
N ARG A 283 16.00 10.95 5.07
CA ARG A 283 16.63 10.58 3.80
C ARG A 283 15.72 9.62 3.04
N MET A 284 15.26 10.02 1.87
CA MET A 284 14.51 9.18 0.93
C MET A 284 15.25 9.07 -0.41
N ARG A 285 15.19 7.89 -1.04
CA ARG A 285 15.69 7.68 -2.41
C ARG A 285 14.69 6.87 -3.23
N GLN A 286 14.25 7.42 -4.35
CA GLN A 286 13.41 6.70 -5.31
C GLN A 286 14.23 5.60 -6.01
N ILE A 287 13.62 4.43 -6.19
CA ILE A 287 14.16 3.29 -6.93
C ILE A 287 13.14 2.85 -7.98
N ARG A 288 13.61 2.19 -9.05
CA ARG A 288 12.74 1.68 -10.10
C ARG A 288 11.88 0.53 -9.58
N TYR A 289 10.61 0.54 -9.95
CA TYR A 289 9.70 -0.56 -9.68
C TYR A 289 10.07 -1.77 -10.56
N GLY A 290 10.05 -2.97 -9.98
CA GLY A 290 10.45 -4.22 -10.64
C GLY A 290 9.47 -5.38 -10.44
N GLY A 291 8.24 -5.08 -9.99
CA GLY A 291 7.18 -6.07 -9.80
C GLY A 291 6.31 -6.26 -11.05
N PRO A 292 5.14 -6.94 -10.91
CA PRO A 292 4.19 -7.11 -12.00
C PRO A 292 3.79 -5.76 -12.62
N PRO A 293 3.78 -5.63 -13.97
CA PRO A 293 3.45 -4.38 -14.63
C PRO A 293 1.99 -3.98 -14.41
N ILE A 294 1.75 -2.66 -14.43
CA ILE A 294 0.43 -2.06 -14.58
C ILE A 294 0.29 -1.63 -16.04
N SER A 295 -0.78 -2.09 -16.69
CA SER A 295 -1.24 -1.60 -18.00
C SER A 295 -2.30 -0.53 -17.74
N ASP A 296 -2.07 0.66 -18.29
CA ASP A 296 -3.03 1.78 -18.36
C ASP A 296 -3.63 1.90 -19.78
N ASP A 297 -3.74 0.76 -20.46
CA ASP A 297 -4.42 0.65 -21.75
C ASP A 297 -5.93 0.48 -21.48
N GLU A 298 -6.75 1.33 -22.08
CA GLU A 298 -8.23 1.20 -22.12
C GLU A 298 -8.69 0.21 -23.21
#